data_AF-A0A433UN93-F1
#
_entry.id   AF-A0A433UN93-F1
#
_cell.length_a   1.000
_cell.length_b   1.000
_cell.length_c   1.000
_cell.angle_alpha   90.00
_cell.angle_beta   90.00
_cell.angle_gamma   90.00
#
_symmetry.space_group_name_H-M   'P 1'
#
loop_
_entity.id
_entity.type
_entity.pdbx_description
1 polymer ?
#
loop_
_entity_poly.entity_id
_entity_poly.type
_entity_poly.pdbx_seq_one_letter_code
_entity_poly.pdbx_strand_id
1 'polypeptide(L)' 'MLAKENNILISIADNGSGISEKVRNHLFDPFFTTKPVGKGTGLGLSICY' A
#
# COMPACT_ATOMS: atom_id res chain seq x y z
N MET A 1 8.55 5.24 -16.13
CA MET A 1 8.80 3.81 -15.88
C MET A 1 8.17 3.06 -17.04
N LEU A 2 8.96 2.34 -17.85
CA LEU A 2 8.44 1.62 -19.02
C LEU A 2 8.40 0.12 -18.69
N ALA A 3 7.31 -0.55 -19.06
CA ALA A 3 7.24 -2.01 -19.01
C ALA A 3 8.29 -2.60 -19.99
N LYS A 4 8.94 -3.69 -19.59
CA LYS A 4 9.80 -4.47 -20.50
C LYS A 4 8.93 -5.23 -21.50
N GLU A 5 9.51 -5.70 -22.62
CA GLU A 5 8.83 -6.60 -23.55
C GLU A 5 8.19 -7.79 -22.80
N ASN A 6 6.96 -8.13 -23.17
CA ASN A 6 6.08 -9.13 -22.55
C ASN A 6 5.63 -8.88 -21.09
N ASN A 7 5.72 -7.64 -20.58
CA ASN A 7 5.15 -7.29 -19.28
C ASN A 7 3.99 -6.29 -19.40
N ILE A 8 2.99 -6.42 -18.52
CA ILE A 8 1.99 -5.38 -18.28
C ILE A 8 2.36 -4.68 -16.98
N LEU A 9 2.52 -3.35 -17.03
CA LEU A 9 2.75 -2.52 -15.86
C LEU A 9 1.46 -1.80 -15.49
N ILE A 10 1.00 -2.00 -14.24
CA ILE A 10 -0.10 -1.22 -13.66
C ILE A 10 0.51 -0.34 -12.57
N SER A 11 0.22 0.97 -12.63
CA SER A 11 0.65 1.94 -11.62
C SER A 11 -0.56 2.71 -11.12
N ILE A 12 -0.70 2.79 -9.80
CA ILE A 12 -1.75 3.54 -9.12
C ILE A 12 -1.09 4.73 -8.44
N ALA A 13 -1.62 5.93 -8.68
CA ALA A 13 -1.17 7.17 -8.08
C ALA A 13 -2.35 7.92 -7.46
N ASP A 14 -2.09 8.57 -6.34
CA ASP A 14 -3.02 9.47 -5.66
C ASP A 14 -2.32 10.79 -5.33
N ASN A 15 -3.10 11.80 -4.96
CA ASN A 15 -2.63 13.12 -4.54
C ASN A 15 -2.86 13.36 -3.03
N GLY A 16 -2.91 12.29 -2.24
CA GLY A 16 -3.03 12.37 -0.79
C GLY A 16 -1.74 12.88 -0.13
N SER A 17 -1.72 12.91 1.20
CA SER A 17 -0.58 13.39 2.00
C SER A 17 0.66 12.47 1.95
N GLY A 18 0.59 11.36 1.22
CA GLY A 18 1.60 10.32 1.22
C GLY A 18 1.66 9.55 2.55
N ILE A 19 2.73 8.77 2.70
CA ILE A 19 2.96 7.87 3.85
C ILE A 19 4.22 8.33 4.58
N SER A 20 4.13 8.47 5.91
CA SER A 20 5.28 8.87 6.72
C SER A 20 6.36 7.77 6.74
N GLU A 21 7.62 8.19 6.82
CA GLU A 21 8.76 7.25 6.83
C GLU A 21 8.69 6.24 7.98
N LYS A 22 8.20 6.69 9.16
CA LYS A 22 8.09 5.88 10.37
C LYS A 22 7.23 4.63 10.19
N VAL A 23 6.23 4.67 9.32
CA VAL A 23 5.27 3.56 9.14
C VAL A 23 5.47 2.81 7.83
N ARG A 24 6.38 3.28 6.96
CA ARG A 24 6.55 2.75 5.61
C ARG A 24 6.93 1.28 5.59
N ASN A 25 7.75 0.84 6.55
CA ASN A 25 8.19 -0.54 6.65
C ASN A 25 7.10 -1.49 7.19
N HIS A 26 6.00 -0.96 7.74
CA HIS A 26 4.91 -1.73 8.33
C HIS A 26 3.69 -1.86 7.41
N LEU A 27 3.69 -1.20 6.24
CA LEU A 27 2.50 -1.14 5.38
C LEU A 27 1.95 -2.49 4.94
N PHE A 28 2.83 -3.48 4.81
CA PHE A 28 2.49 -4.82 4.37
C PHE A 28 2.37 -5.82 5.52
N ASP A 29 2.57 -5.37 6.77
CA ASP A 29 2.35 -6.22 7.94
C ASP A 29 0.85 -6.52 8.07
N PRO A 30 0.46 -7.80 8.27
CA PRO A 30 -0.94 -8.14 8.49
C PRO A 30 -1.53 -7.35 9.66
N PHE A 31 -2.74 -6.82 9.44
CA PHE A 31 -3.51 -6.01 10.40
C PHE A 31 -2.97 -4.60 10.69
N PHE A 32 -1.85 -4.18 10.11
CA PHE A 32 -1.36 -2.82 10.28
C PHE A 32 -2.30 -1.78 9.64
N THR A 33 -2.63 -0.72 10.38
CA THR A 33 -3.45 0.39 9.88
C THR A 33 -3.20 1.67 10.68
N THR A 34 -3.16 2.82 10.00
CA THR A 34 -3.19 4.15 10.63
C THR A 34 -4.62 4.66 10.87
N LYS A 35 -5.63 3.95 10.35
CA LYS A 35 -7.04 4.27 10.58
C LYS A 35 -7.45 3.97 12.03
N PRO A 36 -8.37 4.74 12.61
CA PRO A 36 -8.92 4.45 13.93
C PRO A 36 -9.57 3.06 14.05
N VAL A 37 -9.73 2.59 15.28
CA VAL A 37 -10.41 1.33 15.60
C VAL A 37 -11.81 1.29 14.96
N GLY A 38 -12.15 0.15 14.35
CA GLY A 38 -13.43 -0.07 13.67
C GLY A 38 -13.54 0.56 12.28
N LYS A 39 -12.47 1.19 11.75
CA LYS A 39 -12.45 1.80 10.40
C LYS A 39 -11.61 1.03 9.37
N GLY A 40 -11.05 -0.11 9.74
CA GLY A 40 -10.30 -0.97 8.83
C GLY A 40 -9.83 -2.25 9.49
N THR A 41 -9.58 -3.26 8.66
CA THR A 41 -9.01 -4.55 9.08
C THR A 41 -7.48 -4.57 9.00
N GLY A 42 -6.87 -3.65 8.25
CA GLY A 42 -5.43 -3.66 7.97
C GLY A 42 -4.97 -4.82 7.09
N LEU A 43 -5.86 -5.46 6.32
CA LEU A 43 -5.53 -6.65 5.51
C LEU A 43 -5.31 -6.37 4.02
N GLY A 44 -5.66 -5.18 3.52
CA GLY A 44 -5.64 -4.89 2.09
C GLY A 44 -4.26 -5.06 1.45
N LEU A 45 -3.25 -4.39 2.02
CA LEU A 45 -1.89 -4.43 1.47
C LEU A 45 -1.21 -5.79 1.71
N SER A 46 -1.44 -6.43 2.86
CA SER A 46 -0.83 -7.73 3.18
C SER A 46 -1.36 -8.89 2.33
N ILE A 47 -2.55 -8.76 1.72
CA ILE A 47 -3.10 -9.76 0.79
C ILE A 47 -2.59 -9.55 -0.63
N CYS A 48 -2.30 -8.30 -1.00
CA CYS A 48 -1.84 -7.94 -2.34
C CYS A 48 -0.32 -8.07 -2.53
N TYR A 49 0.41 -8.41 -1.49
CA TYR A 49 1.87 -8.62 -1.48
C TYR A 49 2.19 -10.11 -1.38
#